data_AF-A0A2E7Q711-F1
#
_entry.id   AF-A0A2E7Q711-F1
#
_cell.length_a   1.000
_cell.length_b   1.000
_cell.length_c   1.000
_cell.angle_alpha   90.00
_cell.angle_beta   90.00
_cell.angle_gamma   90.00
#
_symmetry.space_group_name_H-M   'P 1'
#
loop_
_entity.id
_entity.type
_entity.pdbx_description
1 polymer ?
#
loop_
_entity_poly.entity_id
_entity_poly.type
_entity_poly.pdbx_seq_one_letter_code
_entity_poly.pdbx_strand_id
1 'polypeptide(L)'
;MAERSFKAEVEHLRKGEGDVFTGEGILAITKALLENGVGYVGGYQGAPISHLMDVLADAEELMAELGVRFEANASEAAAAAMLAASVHYPIRGAVTFKGPVGVNVA
;
A
#
# COMPACT_ATOMS: atom_id res chain seq x y z
N MET A 1 -14.85 -14.52 -8.42
CA MET A 1 -13.41 -14.43 -8.71
C MET A 1 -12.72 -14.76 -7.39
N ALA A 2 -11.89 -15.79 -7.32
CA ALA A 2 -11.25 -16.16 -6.06
C ALA A 2 -10.29 -15.04 -5.63
N GLU A 3 -10.37 -14.63 -4.38
CA GLU A 3 -9.43 -13.71 -3.75
C GLU A 3 -8.02 -14.30 -3.88
N ARG A 4 -7.11 -13.56 -4.52
CA ARG A 4 -5.72 -13.99 -4.70
C ARG A 4 -4.96 -13.59 -3.45
N SER A 5 -4.61 -14.56 -2.61
CA SER A 5 -3.79 -14.31 -1.43
C SER A 5 -2.31 -14.26 -1.79
N PHE A 6 -1.59 -13.34 -1.16
CA PHE A 6 -0.16 -13.07 -1.28
C PHE A 6 0.62 -13.37 0.01
N LYS A 7 0.03 -14.11 0.96
CA LYS A 7 0.64 -14.36 2.27
C LYS A 7 2.05 -14.95 2.21
N ALA A 8 2.34 -15.82 1.25
CA ALA A 8 3.69 -16.39 1.11
C ALA A 8 4.66 -15.36 0.50
N GLU A 9 4.19 -14.59 -0.47
CA GLU A 9 4.95 -13.59 -1.19
C GLU A 9 5.29 -12.38 -0.31
N VAL A 10 4.40 -12.01 0.62
CA VAL A 10 4.57 -10.91 1.59
C VAL A 10 5.82 -11.09 2.45
N GLU A 11 6.25 -12.32 2.73
CA GLU A 11 7.51 -12.55 3.45
C GLU A 11 8.74 -11.98 2.72
N HIS A 12 8.68 -11.82 1.39
CA HIS A 12 9.74 -11.15 0.64
C HIS A 12 9.89 -9.67 1.01
N LEU A 13 8.90 -9.05 1.66
CA LEU A 13 8.99 -7.66 2.13
C LEU A 13 10.02 -7.50 3.26
N ARG A 14 10.36 -8.59 3.98
CA ARG A 14 11.38 -8.61 5.04
C ARG A 14 12.82 -8.54 4.53
N LYS A 15 13.05 -8.85 3.25
CA LYS A 15 14.39 -8.87 2.63
C LYS A 15 15.14 -7.57 2.90
N GLY A 16 16.38 -7.65 3.34
CA GLY A 16 17.18 -6.51 3.77
C GLY A 16 18.16 -6.03 2.70
N GLU A 17 19.10 -5.19 3.14
CA GLU A 17 20.23 -4.78 2.31
C GLU A 17 21.04 -6.01 1.87
N GLY A 18 21.37 -6.06 0.58
CA GLY A 18 22.12 -7.18 -0.02
C GLY A 18 21.26 -8.35 -0.51
N ASP A 19 19.97 -8.41 -0.15
CA ASP A 19 19.05 -9.43 -0.66
C ASP A 19 18.51 -9.06 -2.05
N VAL A 20 18.41 -10.05 -2.94
CA VAL A 20 17.73 -9.87 -4.23
C VAL A 20 16.22 -10.06 -4.05
N PHE A 21 15.47 -8.99 -4.32
CA PHE A 21 14.02 -9.05 -4.41
C PHE A 21 13.58 -9.54 -5.80
N THR A 22 12.76 -10.59 -5.82
CA THR A 22 12.09 -11.11 -7.01
C THR A 22 10.64 -11.33 -6.65
N GLY A 23 9.71 -10.75 -7.41
CA GLY A 23 8.27 -10.82 -7.13
C GLY A 23 7.46 -9.97 -8.10
N GLU A 24 6.14 -9.96 -7.91
CA GLU A 24 5.23 -9.14 -8.71
C GLU A 24 5.44 -7.65 -8.43
N GLY A 25 5.15 -6.80 -9.43
CA GLY A 25 5.35 -5.35 -9.31
C GLY A 25 4.60 -4.72 -8.14
N ILE A 26 3.44 -5.24 -7.76
CA ILE A 26 2.66 -4.79 -6.59
C ILE A 26 3.38 -5.06 -5.25
N LEU A 27 4.07 -6.19 -5.13
CA LEU A 27 4.93 -6.44 -3.96
C LEU A 27 6.18 -5.56 -4.00
N ALA A 28 6.76 -5.33 -5.18
CA ALA A 28 7.90 -4.43 -5.34
C ALA A 28 7.55 -2.99 -4.93
N ILE A 29 6.36 -2.50 -5.30
CA ILE A 29 5.84 -1.19 -4.87
C ILE A 29 5.69 -1.15 -3.35
N THR A 30 5.08 -2.17 -2.76
CA THR A 30 4.90 -2.27 -1.30
C THR A 30 6.26 -2.25 -0.59
N LYS A 31 7.23 -3.03 -1.08
CA LYS A 31 8.60 -3.06 -0.58
C LYS A 31 9.26 -1.67 -0.66
N ALA A 32 9.15 -1.01 -1.80
CA ALA A 32 9.69 0.33 -1.99
C ALA A 32 9.07 1.34 -1.02
N LEU A 33 7.76 1.28 -0.74
CA LEU A 33 7.12 2.16 0.26
C LEU A 33 7.73 1.94 1.65
N LEU A 34 7.88 0.68 2.07
CA LEU A 34 8.49 0.33 3.36
C LEU A 34 9.93 0.82 3.46
N GLU A 35 10.74 0.63 2.43
CA GLU A 35 12.14 1.11 2.37
C GLU A 35 12.25 2.64 2.36
N ASN A 36 11.23 3.35 1.87
CA ASN A 36 11.15 4.82 1.94
C ASN A 36 10.67 5.34 3.31
N GLY A 37 10.40 4.46 4.26
CA GLY A 37 10.04 4.81 5.63
C GLY A 37 8.67 5.47 5.74
N VAL A 38 7.66 4.93 5.02
CA VAL A 38 6.27 5.31 5.28
C VAL A 38 5.86 4.90 6.69
N GLY A 39 5.17 5.77 7.41
CA GLY A 39 4.56 5.46 8.71
C GLY A 39 3.12 4.94 8.58
N TYR A 40 2.50 5.13 7.42
CA TYR A 40 1.20 4.55 7.11
C TYR A 40 0.98 4.38 5.61
N VAL A 41 0.12 3.42 5.28
CA VAL A 41 -0.40 3.17 3.95
C VAL A 41 -1.91 3.00 4.03
N GLY A 42 -2.63 3.43 3.00
CA GLY A 42 -4.07 3.24 2.95
C GLY A 42 -4.60 3.23 1.54
N GLY A 43 -5.90 3.08 1.38
CA GLY A 43 -6.51 3.16 0.07
C GLY A 43 -7.95 2.72 0.00
N TYR A 44 -8.53 2.94 -1.17
CA TYR A 44 -9.87 2.46 -1.51
C TYR A 44 -9.79 1.46 -2.67
N GLN A 45 -10.35 0.27 -2.46
CA GLN A 45 -10.24 -0.82 -3.40
C GLN A 45 -11.04 -0.55 -4.69
N GLY A 46 -10.46 -0.89 -5.83
CA GLY A 46 -11.15 -0.85 -7.12
C GLY A 46 -10.23 -1.25 -8.28
N ALA A 47 -10.77 -1.89 -9.31
CA ALA A 47 -9.97 -2.23 -10.49
C ALA A 47 -9.40 -0.95 -11.14
N PRO A 48 -8.14 -0.96 -11.62
CA PRO A 48 -7.21 -2.10 -11.70
C PRO A 48 -6.29 -2.27 -10.47
N ILE A 49 -6.45 -1.48 -9.41
CA ILE A 49 -5.52 -1.47 -8.25
C ILE A 49 -5.89 -2.47 -7.15
N SER A 50 -6.96 -3.25 -7.31
CA SER A 50 -7.48 -4.14 -6.26
C SER A 50 -6.40 -5.06 -5.68
N HIS A 51 -5.52 -5.62 -6.52
CA HIS A 51 -4.46 -6.51 -6.06
C HIS A 51 -3.38 -5.83 -5.21
N LEU A 52 -3.16 -4.53 -5.38
CA LEU A 52 -2.28 -3.81 -4.47
C LEU A 52 -2.91 -3.71 -3.08
N MET A 53 -4.22 -3.47 -2.99
CA MET A 53 -4.92 -3.48 -1.70
C MET A 53 -4.90 -4.87 -1.05
N ASP A 54 -5.06 -5.94 -1.84
CA ASP A 54 -4.97 -7.32 -1.35
C ASP A 54 -3.58 -7.60 -0.75
N VAL A 55 -2.49 -7.16 -1.41
CA VAL A 55 -1.11 -7.27 -0.87
C VAL A 55 -0.93 -6.48 0.42
N LEU A 56 -1.44 -5.25 0.49
CA LEU A 56 -1.33 -4.43 1.70
C LEU A 56 -2.11 -5.04 2.87
N ALA A 57 -3.28 -5.63 2.62
CA ALA A 57 -4.05 -6.33 3.64
C ALA A 57 -3.34 -7.60 4.11
N ASP A 58 -2.83 -8.42 3.20
CA ASP A 58 -2.07 -9.63 3.55
C ASP A 58 -0.73 -9.29 4.27
N ALA A 59 -0.20 -8.07 4.09
CA ALA A 59 1.01 -7.58 4.75
C ALA A 59 0.77 -6.83 6.07
N GLU A 60 -0.47 -6.69 6.54
CA GLU A 60 -0.82 -5.84 7.70
C GLU A 60 -0.03 -6.22 8.96
N GLU A 61 0.07 -7.51 9.28
CA GLU A 61 0.79 -8.00 10.46
C GLU A 61 2.29 -7.64 10.40
N LEU A 62 2.92 -7.88 9.24
CA LEU A 62 4.32 -7.51 8.99
C LEU A 62 4.52 -6.00 9.08
N MET A 63 3.61 -5.21 8.51
CA MET A 63 3.67 -3.75 8.57
C MET A 63 3.53 -3.25 10.01
N ALA A 64 2.66 -3.87 10.81
CA ALA A 64 2.50 -3.53 12.22
C ALA A 64 3.79 -3.78 13.04
N GLU A 65 4.53 -4.87 12.77
CA GLU A 65 5.85 -5.11 13.37
C GLU A 65 6.86 -4.01 13.02
N LEU A 66 6.77 -3.47 11.80
CA LEU A 66 7.62 -2.36 11.32
C LEU A 66 7.11 -0.98 11.77
N GLY A 67 6.01 -0.91 12.52
CA GLY A 67 5.40 0.35 12.97
C GLY A 67 4.64 1.12 11.87
N VAL A 68 4.24 0.43 10.79
CA VAL A 68 3.51 1.01 9.66
C VAL A 68 2.02 0.68 9.79
N ARG A 69 1.16 1.70 9.80
CA ARG A 69 -0.30 1.50 9.85
C ARG A 69 -0.88 1.23 8.45
N PHE A 70 -1.64 0.15 8.29
CA PHE A 70 -2.53 -0.04 7.15
C PHE A 70 -3.95 0.44 7.46
N GLU A 71 -4.64 1.00 6.46
CA GLU A 71 -6.05 1.36 6.53
C GLU A 71 -6.78 1.08 5.21
N ALA A 72 -7.77 0.19 5.23
CA ALA A 72 -8.73 0.02 4.14
C ALA A 72 -9.83 1.09 4.26
N ASN A 73 -9.73 2.16 3.47
CA ASN A 73 -10.64 3.30 3.56
C ASN A 73 -12.01 3.00 2.93
N ALA A 74 -13.05 3.74 3.35
CA ALA A 74 -14.41 3.58 2.86
C ALA A 74 -14.69 4.28 1.51
N SER A 75 -13.81 5.18 1.06
CA SER A 75 -13.92 5.90 -0.21
C SER A 75 -12.58 6.51 -0.62
N GLU A 76 -12.46 6.93 -1.89
CA GLU A 76 -11.29 7.69 -2.38
C GLU A 76 -11.11 9.01 -1.62
N ALA A 77 -12.20 9.67 -1.25
CA ALA A 77 -12.16 10.89 -0.45
C ALA A 77 -11.60 10.64 0.97
N ALA A 78 -11.97 9.53 1.60
CA ALA A 78 -11.42 9.14 2.91
C ALA A 78 -9.94 8.80 2.81
N ALA A 79 -9.52 8.08 1.77
CA ALA A 79 -8.10 7.79 1.50
C ALA A 79 -7.31 9.09 1.29
N ALA A 80 -7.81 10.02 0.47
CA ALA A 80 -7.18 11.32 0.27
C ALA A 80 -7.10 12.15 1.57
N ALA A 81 -8.16 12.14 2.39
CA ALA A 81 -8.16 12.84 3.68
C ALA A 81 -7.12 12.30 4.66
N MET A 82 -6.82 10.99 4.61
CA MET A 82 -5.76 10.38 5.43
C MET A 82 -4.38 10.99 5.16
N LEU A 83 -4.12 11.50 3.94
CA LEU A 83 -2.87 12.21 3.61
C LEU A 83 -2.69 13.51 4.40
N ALA A 84 -3.74 14.07 5.01
CA ALA A 84 -3.63 15.26 5.85
C ALA A 84 -2.66 15.06 7.02
N ALA A 85 -2.47 13.84 7.52
CA ALA A 85 -1.46 13.55 8.53
C ALA A 85 -0.04 13.88 8.03
N SER A 86 0.28 13.56 6.78
CA SER A 86 1.57 13.90 6.14
C SER A 86 1.71 15.39 5.80
N VAL A 87 0.59 16.12 5.72
CA VAL A 87 0.61 17.58 5.53
C VAL A 87 0.90 18.31 6.84
N HIS A 88 0.34 17.82 7.95
CA HIS A 88 0.42 18.49 9.24
C HIS A 88 1.56 18.00 10.13
N TYR A 89 2.08 16.81 9.89
CA TYR A 89 3.14 16.20 10.70
C TYR A 89 4.26 15.67 9.81
N PRO A 90 5.51 15.57 10.31
CA PRO A 90 6.65 15.04 9.57
C PRO A 90 6.59 13.50 9.48
N ILE A 91 5.48 12.97 8.99
CA ILE A 91 5.24 11.55 8.73
C ILE A 91 5.05 11.35 7.24
N ARG A 92 5.59 10.24 6.69
CA ARG A 92 5.36 9.86 5.31
C ARG A 92 4.18 8.91 5.23
N GLY A 93 3.21 9.24 4.41
CA GLY A 93 2.07 8.40 4.08
C GLY A 93 2.00 8.13 2.59
N ALA A 94 1.44 6.98 2.23
CA ALA A 94 1.04 6.69 0.86
C ALA A 94 -0.41 6.21 0.85
N VAL A 95 -1.18 6.62 -0.15
CA VAL A 95 -2.52 6.08 -0.37
C VAL A 95 -2.71 5.69 -1.81
N THR A 96 -3.49 4.64 -2.03
CA THR A 96 -3.82 4.14 -3.37
C THR A 96 -5.33 4.14 -3.58
N PHE A 97 -5.77 4.65 -4.71
CA PHE A 97 -7.15 4.55 -5.17
C PHE A 97 -7.16 4.73 -6.68
N LYS A 98 -8.17 4.19 -7.36
CA LYS A 98 -8.39 4.56 -8.76
C LYS A 98 -8.83 6.03 -8.81
N GLY A 99 -8.35 6.78 -9.80
CA GLY A 99 -8.91 8.10 -10.08
C GLY A 99 -10.40 7.99 -10.45
N PRO A 100 -11.21 9.04 -10.24
CA PRO A 100 -12.54 9.12 -10.81
C PRO A 100 -12.48 8.88 -12.33
N VAL A 101 -13.46 8.17 -12.88
CA VAL A 101 -13.64 8.12 -14.33
C VAL A 101 -13.79 9.57 -14.82
N GLY A 102 -12.89 10.02 -15.69
CA GLY A 102 -12.88 11.40 -16.20
C GLY A 102 -11.79 12.33 -15.68
N VAL A 103 -10.85 11.88 -14.83
CA VAL A 103 -9.66 12.69 -14.47
C VAL A 103 -8.58 12.70 -15.57
N ASN A 104 -8.75 11.89 -16.61
CA ASN A 104 -8.10 12.16 -17.91
C ASN A 104 -8.94 13.16 -18.71
N VAL A 105 -8.84 14.44 -18.37
CA VAL A 105 -9.07 15.51 -19.35
C VAL A 105 -7.71 16.13 -19.62
N ALA A 106 -6.99 15.54 -20.57
CA ALA A 106 -5.89 16.19 -21.27
C ALA A 106 -6.41 16.56 -22.67
#